data_AF-A0A251VEE4-F1
#
_entry.id   AF-A0A251VEE4-F1
#
_cell.length_a   1.000
_cell.length_b   1.000
_cell.length_c   1.000
_cell.angle_alpha   90.00
_cell.angle_beta   90.00
_cell.angle_gamma   90.00
#
_symmetry.space_group_name_H-M   'P 1'
#
loop_
_entity.id
_entity.type
_entity.pdbx_description
1 polymer ?
#
loop_
_entity_poly.entity_id
_entity_poly.type
_entity_poly.pdbx_seq_one_letter_code
_entity_poly.pdbx_strand_id
1 'polypeptide(L)'
;MKFGKRLKQHVQETLPGWRDMYLNYKGLKKLVRLISSSSEDEFVYLLDNELDKFNSFFIEQEEDFIIRHKELQQRIKRVIENDPSSQEEYENEMARIKKDIVDFHGEMVLLVNYSNINYTGMTKILKKYDKRTGGFLRLPFIQKVLEQPFFTTELISKLVKECETLIDELFPAMVVAEEMAKAVGTEAREGIFRNIVVALLTMKEIRKGSSTHSHFSLPILDLRDAELIRSFQLNSTIHII
;
A
#
# COMPACT_ATOMS: atom_id res chain seq x y z
N MET A 1 15.08 -8.87 -16.09
CA MET A 1 15.19 -7.60 -15.34
C MET A 1 14.00 -6.67 -15.59
N LYS A 2 12.76 -7.05 -15.21
CA LYS A 2 11.55 -6.23 -15.43
C LYS A 2 11.21 -5.29 -14.26
N PHE A 3 11.79 -5.51 -13.08
CA PHE A 3 11.44 -4.79 -11.85
C PHE A 3 11.57 -3.26 -11.96
N GLY A 4 12.72 -2.72 -12.38
CA GLY A 4 12.89 -1.27 -12.43
C GLY A 4 11.93 -0.54 -13.39
N LYS A 5 11.47 -1.21 -14.46
CA LYS A 5 10.42 -0.65 -15.33
C LYS A 5 9.06 -0.65 -14.64
N ARG A 6 8.71 -1.75 -13.97
CA ARG A 6 7.46 -1.90 -13.20
C ARG A 6 7.39 -0.95 -12.01
N LEU A 7 8.48 -0.81 -11.25
CA LEU A 7 8.55 0.17 -10.16
C LEU A 7 8.31 1.58 -10.68
N LYS A 8 8.95 1.96 -11.79
CA LYS A 8 8.72 3.27 -12.40
C LYS A 8 7.26 3.47 -12.79
N GLN A 9 6.62 2.47 -13.40
CA GLN A 9 5.20 2.55 -13.76
C GLN A 9 4.32 2.70 -12.51
N HIS A 10 4.54 1.85 -11.51
CA HIS A 10 3.80 1.90 -10.24
C HIS A 10 3.91 3.26 -9.55
N VAL A 11 5.11 3.85 -9.52
CA VAL A 11 5.33 5.18 -8.96
C VAL A 11 4.55 6.27 -9.73
N GLN A 12 4.30 6.12 -11.03
CA GLN A 12 3.46 7.08 -11.76
C GLN A 12 1.98 6.94 -11.42
N GLU A 13 1.56 5.72 -11.11
CA GLU A 13 0.16 5.36 -10.83
C GLU A 13 -0.18 5.41 -9.33
N THR A 14 0.78 5.72 -8.45
CA THR A 14 0.54 5.97 -7.02
C THR A 14 0.18 7.44 -6.73
N LEU A 15 -0.14 7.75 -5.48
CA LEU A 15 -0.44 9.11 -5.01
C LEU A 15 0.71 10.07 -5.36
N PRO A 16 0.44 11.25 -5.97
CA PRO A 16 1.48 12.18 -6.39
C PRO A 16 2.48 12.57 -5.30
N GLY A 17 2.00 12.78 -4.07
CA GLY A 17 2.85 13.13 -2.92
C GLY A 17 3.78 12.02 -2.46
N TRP A 18 3.52 10.76 -2.84
CA TRP A 18 4.31 9.61 -2.38
C TRP A 18 5.43 9.23 -3.34
N ARG A 19 5.44 9.80 -4.56
CA ARG A 19 6.27 9.32 -5.67
C ARG A 19 7.76 9.36 -5.37
N ASP A 20 8.23 10.45 -4.77
CA ASP A 20 9.64 10.68 -4.46
C ASP A 20 10.11 9.91 -3.22
N MET A 21 9.16 9.37 -2.45
CA MET A 21 9.44 8.57 -1.25
C MET A 21 9.80 7.13 -1.59
N TYR A 22 9.49 6.64 -2.80
CA TYR A 22 9.91 5.31 -3.23
C TYR A 22 11.42 5.20 -3.47
N LEU A 23 11.91 3.96 -3.44
CA LEU A 23 13.30 3.62 -3.69
C LEU A 23 13.83 4.21 -5.02
N ASN A 24 14.94 4.94 -4.95
CA ASN A 24 15.69 5.39 -6.13
C ASN A 24 16.47 4.24 -6.80
N TYR A 25 15.73 3.22 -7.26
CA TYR A 25 16.29 2.00 -7.84
C TYR A 25 17.10 2.30 -9.11
N LYS A 26 16.76 3.36 -9.84
CA LYS A 26 17.49 3.76 -11.05
C LYS A 26 18.87 4.31 -10.68
N GLY A 27 18.97 5.18 -9.68
CA GLY A 27 20.22 5.74 -9.17
C GLY A 27 21.15 4.64 -8.66
N LEU A 28 20.66 3.84 -7.70
CA LEU A 28 21.43 2.73 -7.13
C LEU A 28 21.88 1.72 -8.20
N LYS A 29 21.02 1.41 -9.19
CA LYS A 29 21.40 0.51 -10.30
C LYS A 29 22.49 1.11 -11.21
N LYS A 30 22.61 2.44 -11.30
CA LYS A 30 23.73 3.06 -12.03
C LYS A 30 25.01 2.88 -11.24
N LEU A 31 24.98 3.17 -9.94
CA LEU A 31 26.14 3.00 -9.04
C LEU A 31 26.66 1.56 -9.08
N VAL A 32 25.79 0.56 -8.90
CA VAL A 32 26.19 -0.86 -8.93
C VAL A 32 26.85 -1.26 -10.26
N ARG A 33 26.59 -0.57 -11.38
CA ARG A 33 27.29 -0.86 -12.65
C ARG A 33 28.72 -0.32 -12.67
N LEU A 34 28.95 0.80 -12.00
CA LEU A 34 30.21 1.56 -11.98
C LEU A 34 31.11 1.17 -10.80
N ILE A 35 30.57 0.47 -9.79
CA ILE A 35 31.27 0.03 -8.58
C ILE A 35 32.55 -0.75 -8.91
N SER A 36 33.65 -0.31 -8.28
CA SER A 36 34.87 -1.07 -8.02
C SER A 36 34.91 -1.49 -6.54
N SER A 37 35.90 -2.29 -6.13
CA SER A 37 36.00 -2.79 -4.74
C SER A 37 36.10 -1.69 -3.67
N SER A 38 36.52 -0.47 -4.02
CA SER A 38 36.61 0.68 -3.10
C SER A 38 35.31 1.49 -2.96
N SER A 39 34.21 1.03 -3.58
CA SER A 39 32.93 1.76 -3.65
C SER A 39 31.80 1.12 -2.81
N GLU A 40 32.14 0.19 -1.91
CA GLU A 40 31.15 -0.45 -1.02
C GLU A 40 30.53 0.57 -0.05
N ASP A 41 31.37 1.37 0.62
CA ASP A 41 30.92 2.36 1.61
C ASP A 41 29.97 3.39 1.01
N GLU A 42 30.23 3.85 -0.22
CA GLU A 42 29.35 4.77 -0.95
C GLU A 42 27.99 4.13 -1.25
N PHE A 43 27.97 2.85 -1.61
CA PHE A 43 26.72 2.13 -1.86
C PHE A 43 25.92 1.90 -0.57
N VAL A 44 26.59 1.54 0.52
CA VAL A 44 25.96 1.39 1.85
C VAL A 44 25.39 2.72 2.32
N TYR A 45 26.15 3.81 2.22
CA TYR A 45 25.68 5.16 2.57
C TYR A 45 24.40 5.54 1.81
N LEU A 46 24.34 5.28 0.51
CA LEU A 46 23.14 5.57 -0.29
C LEU A 46 21.95 4.64 0.05
N LEU A 47 22.20 3.39 0.46
CA LEU A 47 21.14 2.51 0.93
C LEU A 47 20.58 2.97 2.27
N ASP A 48 21.44 3.44 3.17
CA ASP A 48 21.04 3.98 4.47
C ASP A 48 20.21 5.26 4.31
N ASN A 49 20.60 6.18 3.41
CA ASN A 49 19.78 7.36 3.10
C ASN A 49 18.39 6.99 2.54
N GLU A 50 18.30 5.96 1.70
CA GLU A 50 17.00 5.48 1.23
C GLU A 50 16.18 4.86 2.36
N LEU A 51 16.82 4.18 3.31
CA LEU A 51 16.19 3.59 4.49
C LEU A 51 15.61 4.67 5.43
N ASP A 52 16.41 5.69 5.74
CA ASP A 52 16.00 6.83 6.57
C ASP A 52 14.81 7.57 5.95
N LYS A 53 14.85 7.76 4.63
CA LYS A 53 13.71 8.32 3.87
C LYS A 53 12.45 7.45 4.02
N PHE A 54 12.57 6.13 3.87
CA PHE A 54 11.41 5.24 4.02
C PHE A 54 10.82 5.30 5.41
N ASN A 55 11.67 5.30 6.44
CA ASN A 55 11.25 5.36 7.83
C ASN A 55 10.56 6.68 8.16
N SER A 56 11.17 7.81 7.76
CA SER A 56 10.61 9.14 8.01
C SER A 56 9.22 9.27 7.38
N PHE A 57 9.10 8.93 6.10
CA PHE A 57 7.81 8.96 5.41
C PHE A 57 6.79 8.00 6.04
N PHE A 58 7.19 6.78 6.39
CA PHE A 58 6.25 5.80 6.93
C PHE A 58 5.71 6.22 8.31
N ILE A 59 6.57 6.74 9.19
CA ILE A 59 6.18 7.22 10.52
C ILE A 59 5.23 8.42 10.39
N GLU A 60 5.56 9.39 9.54
CA GLU A 60 4.68 10.55 9.28
C GLU A 60 3.28 10.10 8.81
N GLN A 61 3.20 9.17 7.85
CA GLN A 61 1.91 8.65 7.38
C GLN A 61 1.18 7.84 8.47
N GLU A 62 1.90 7.05 9.26
CA GLU A 62 1.32 6.28 10.36
C GLU A 62 0.70 7.20 11.42
N GLU A 63 1.39 8.26 11.81
CA GLU A 63 0.87 9.28 12.73
C GLU A 63 -0.39 9.95 12.20
N ASP A 64 -0.36 10.41 10.94
CA ASP A 64 -1.51 11.00 10.26
C ASP A 64 -2.71 10.04 10.26
N PHE A 65 -2.48 8.75 10.05
CA PHE A 65 -3.54 7.75 10.01
C PHE A 65 -4.15 7.51 11.39
N ILE A 66 -3.34 7.48 12.45
CA ILE A 66 -3.84 7.37 13.83
C ILE A 66 -4.74 8.55 14.19
N ILE A 67 -4.35 9.77 13.79
CA ILE A 67 -5.11 10.99 14.06
C ILE A 67 -6.45 10.94 13.31
N ARG A 68 -6.41 10.72 11.99
CA ARG A 68 -7.62 10.67 11.16
C ARG A 68 -8.58 9.56 11.57
N HIS A 69 -8.07 8.39 11.97
CA HIS A 69 -8.90 7.30 12.47
C HIS A 69 -9.70 7.74 13.71
N LYS A 70 -9.06 8.40 14.68
CA LYS A 70 -9.74 8.92 15.88
C LYS A 70 -10.79 9.98 15.55
N GLU A 71 -10.45 10.92 14.66
CA GLU A 71 -11.39 11.97 14.23
C GLU A 71 -12.62 11.38 13.53
N LEU A 72 -12.41 10.37 12.68
CA LEU A 72 -13.47 9.67 11.97
C LEU A 72 -14.40 8.93 12.93
N GLN A 73 -13.86 8.20 13.91
CA GLN A 73 -14.65 7.55 14.97
C GLN A 73 -15.49 8.56 15.77
N GLN A 74 -14.91 9.71 16.12
CA GLN A 74 -15.63 10.78 16.83
C GLN A 74 -16.73 11.41 15.98
N ARG A 75 -16.52 11.55 14.67
CA ARG A 75 -17.55 12.06 13.74
C ARG A 75 -18.71 11.08 13.61
N ILE A 76 -18.43 9.79 13.45
CA ILE A 76 -19.45 8.72 13.43
C ILE A 76 -20.28 8.76 14.71
N LYS A 77 -19.62 8.76 15.86
CA LYS A 77 -20.29 8.80 17.16
C LYS A 77 -21.22 10.00 17.31
N ARG A 78 -20.75 11.21 16.92
CA ARG A 78 -21.57 12.43 16.97
C ARG A 78 -22.81 12.36 16.10
N VAL A 79 -22.73 11.75 14.92
CA VAL A 79 -23.88 11.63 14.01
C VAL A 79 -24.89 10.60 14.51
N ILE A 80 -24.44 9.55 15.19
CA ILE A 80 -25.32 8.51 15.76
C ILE A 80 -25.98 8.99 17.06
N GLU A 81 -25.25 9.70 17.92
CA GLU A 81 -25.73 10.11 19.25
C GLU A 81 -26.54 11.41 19.23
N ASN A 82 -26.24 12.34 18.31
CA ASN A 82 -27.05 13.55 18.17
C ASN A 82 -28.27 13.22 17.31
N ASP A 83 -29.47 13.47 17.83
CA ASP A 83 -30.71 13.38 17.06
C ASP A 83 -30.66 14.43 15.93
N PRO A 84 -30.54 14.01 14.66
CA PRO A 84 -30.38 14.95 13.54
C PRO A 84 -31.60 15.85 13.43
N SER A 85 -31.41 17.11 13.05
CA SER A 85 -32.53 18.05 12.90
C SER A 85 -33.51 17.61 11.80
N SER A 86 -33.03 16.81 10.84
CA SER A 86 -33.83 16.15 9.82
C SER A 86 -33.19 14.83 9.34
N GLN A 87 -34.02 13.92 8.83
CA GLN A 87 -33.59 12.66 8.20
C GLN A 87 -32.66 12.88 7.00
N GLU A 88 -32.90 13.93 6.21
CA GLU A 88 -32.08 14.27 5.03
C GLU A 88 -30.66 14.70 5.41
N GLU A 89 -30.50 15.46 6.51
CA GLU A 89 -29.20 15.87 7.02
C GLU A 89 -28.38 14.66 7.48
N TYR A 90 -29.03 13.72 8.16
CA TYR A 90 -28.41 12.46 8.59
C TYR A 90 -27.91 11.63 7.41
N GLU A 91 -28.76 11.39 6.41
CA GLU A 91 -28.42 10.59 5.25
C GLU A 91 -27.26 11.18 4.46
N ASN A 92 -27.26 12.51 4.27
CA ASN A 92 -26.18 13.22 3.59
C ASN A 92 -24.85 13.13 4.35
N GLU A 93 -24.87 13.33 5.67
CA GLU A 93 -23.66 13.27 6.47
C GLU A 93 -23.12 11.84 6.59
N MET A 94 -24.02 10.86 6.71
CA MET A 94 -23.66 9.44 6.70
C MET A 94 -23.05 9.01 5.36
N ALA A 95 -23.56 9.49 4.23
CA ALA A 95 -22.99 9.23 2.91
C ALA A 95 -21.56 9.79 2.78
N ARG A 96 -21.29 10.97 3.35
CA ARG A 96 -19.93 11.55 3.38
C ARG A 96 -18.99 10.71 4.24
N ILE A 97 -19.41 10.35 5.44
CA ILE A 97 -18.65 9.47 6.35
C ILE A 97 -18.29 8.15 5.65
N LYS A 98 -19.27 7.52 5.00
CA LYS A 98 -19.09 6.29 4.23
C LYS A 98 -18.01 6.41 3.15
N LYS A 99 -18.04 7.50 2.38
CA LYS A 99 -17.01 7.79 1.38
C LYS A 99 -15.63 7.98 2.03
N ASP A 100 -15.56 8.78 3.09
CA ASP A 100 -14.31 9.10 3.78
C ASP A 100 -13.66 7.83 4.38
N ILE A 101 -14.45 6.89 4.93
CA ILE A 101 -13.94 5.61 5.44
C ILE A 101 -13.32 4.78 4.31
N VAL A 102 -13.98 4.70 3.14
CA VAL A 102 -13.47 3.93 1.99
C VAL A 102 -12.17 4.52 1.44
N ASP A 103 -12.11 5.84 1.29
CA ASP A 103 -10.91 6.54 0.81
C ASP A 103 -9.77 6.37 1.83
N PHE A 104 -10.05 6.55 3.12
CA PHE A 104 -9.08 6.38 4.21
C PHE A 104 -8.53 4.95 4.30
N HIS A 105 -9.40 3.94 4.26
CA HIS A 105 -8.99 2.54 4.17
C HIS A 105 -8.07 2.30 2.97
N GLY A 106 -8.41 2.89 1.81
CA GLY A 106 -7.61 2.79 0.61
C GLY A 106 -6.19 3.35 0.75
N GLU A 107 -6.04 4.49 1.41
CA GLU A 107 -4.72 5.08 1.71
C GLU A 107 -3.88 4.20 2.63
N MET A 108 -4.48 3.58 3.64
CA MET A 108 -3.78 2.63 4.52
C MET A 108 -3.27 1.40 3.75
N VAL A 109 -4.08 0.84 2.86
CA VAL A 109 -3.68 -0.26 1.97
C VAL A 109 -2.51 0.16 1.07
N LEU A 110 -2.52 1.39 0.56
CA LEU A 110 -1.41 1.92 -0.22
C LEU A 110 -0.12 2.00 0.60
N LEU A 111 -0.16 2.37 1.88
CA LEU A 111 1.01 2.46 2.75
C LEU A 111 1.62 1.07 3.03
N VAL A 112 0.78 0.06 3.27
CA VAL A 112 1.22 -1.34 3.38
C VAL A 112 1.89 -1.78 2.07
N ASN A 113 1.32 -1.42 0.93
CA ASN A 113 1.93 -1.72 -0.36
C ASN A 113 3.25 -0.97 -0.60
N TYR A 114 3.36 0.29 -0.17
CA TYR A 114 4.59 1.07 -0.21
C TYR A 114 5.74 0.34 0.49
N SER A 115 5.51 -0.11 1.73
CA SER A 115 6.48 -0.91 2.49
C SER A 115 6.96 -2.13 1.71
N ASN A 116 6.01 -2.92 1.20
CA ASN A 116 6.28 -4.14 0.44
C ASN A 116 7.13 -3.90 -0.82
N ILE A 117 6.83 -2.83 -1.56
CA ILE A 117 7.53 -2.50 -2.81
C ILE A 117 8.96 -2.04 -2.52
N ASN A 118 9.15 -1.17 -1.52
CA ASN A 118 10.46 -0.66 -1.16
C ASN A 118 11.35 -1.79 -0.61
N TYR A 119 10.83 -2.65 0.28
CA TYR A 119 11.53 -3.84 0.74
C TYR A 119 11.96 -4.75 -0.42
N THR A 120 11.04 -4.99 -1.37
CA THR A 120 11.34 -5.79 -2.56
C THR A 120 12.43 -5.13 -3.42
N GLY A 121 12.40 -3.81 -3.54
CA GLY A 121 13.42 -3.02 -4.22
C GLY A 121 14.80 -3.17 -3.57
N MET A 122 14.86 -3.04 -2.24
CA MET A 122 16.08 -3.21 -1.43
C MET A 122 16.66 -4.61 -1.62
N THR A 123 15.84 -5.65 -1.47
CA THR A 123 16.27 -7.04 -1.70
C THR A 123 16.82 -7.26 -3.10
N LYS A 124 16.20 -6.66 -4.12
CA LYS A 124 16.62 -6.82 -5.52
C LYS A 124 17.87 -6.01 -5.85
N ILE A 125 18.10 -4.85 -5.24
CA ILE A 125 19.32 -4.06 -5.48
C ILE A 125 20.52 -4.66 -4.75
N LEU A 126 20.33 -5.13 -3.51
CA LEU A 126 21.34 -5.87 -2.75
C LEU A 126 21.75 -7.16 -3.49
N LYS A 127 20.78 -7.96 -3.95
CA LYS A 127 21.07 -9.15 -4.79
C LYS A 127 21.84 -8.78 -6.07
N LYS A 128 21.65 -7.58 -6.61
CA LYS A 128 22.37 -7.13 -7.80
C LYS A 128 23.80 -6.74 -7.45
N TYR A 129 24.01 -6.08 -6.31
CA TYR A 129 25.33 -5.72 -5.80
C TYR A 129 26.19 -6.97 -5.59
N ASP A 130 25.74 -7.91 -4.76
CA ASP A 130 26.47 -9.16 -4.47
C ASP A 130 26.82 -9.94 -5.74
N LYS A 131 25.88 -10.03 -6.69
CA LYS A 131 26.12 -10.71 -7.98
C LYS A 131 27.19 -10.04 -8.84
N ARG A 132 27.38 -8.74 -8.68
CA ARG A 132 28.31 -7.94 -9.47
C ARG A 132 29.70 -7.90 -8.84
N THR A 133 29.76 -7.79 -7.51
CA THR A 133 31.01 -7.65 -6.76
C THR A 133 31.56 -8.98 -6.25
N GLY A 134 30.71 -10.03 -6.15
CA GLY A 134 31.05 -11.26 -5.44
C GLY A 134 30.99 -11.12 -3.92
N GLY A 135 30.52 -9.98 -3.40
CA GLY A 135 30.38 -9.72 -1.97
C GLY A 135 29.16 -10.37 -1.33
N PHE A 136 29.01 -10.14 -0.01
CA PHE A 136 27.98 -10.77 0.83
C PHE A 136 27.17 -9.73 1.62
N LEU A 137 26.92 -8.55 1.04
CA LEU A 137 26.26 -7.44 1.72
C LEU A 137 24.75 -7.68 1.94
N ARG A 138 24.11 -8.48 1.07
CA ARG A 138 22.65 -8.66 1.12
C ARG A 138 22.13 -9.18 2.45
N LEU A 139 22.75 -10.22 3.02
CA LEU A 139 22.23 -10.85 4.23
C LEU A 139 22.25 -9.88 5.44
N PRO A 140 23.40 -9.28 5.82
CA PRO A 140 23.45 -8.38 6.96
C PRO A 140 22.57 -7.14 6.75
N PHE A 141 22.51 -6.60 5.53
CA PHE A 141 21.66 -5.44 5.26
C PHE A 141 20.16 -5.78 5.33
N ILE A 142 19.74 -6.96 4.87
CA ILE A 142 18.34 -7.39 5.00
C ILE A 142 17.95 -7.59 6.47
N GLN A 143 18.83 -8.14 7.31
CA GLN A 143 18.56 -8.24 8.75
C GLN A 143 18.30 -6.86 9.36
N LYS A 144 19.15 -5.87 9.06
CA LYS A 144 18.93 -4.47 9.46
C LYS A 144 17.57 -3.93 8.99
N VAL A 145 17.18 -4.21 7.74
CA VAL A 145 15.91 -3.74 7.14
C VAL A 145 14.67 -4.33 7.83
N LEU A 146 14.72 -5.58 8.28
CA LEU A 146 13.57 -6.25 8.92
C LEU A 146 13.18 -5.61 10.27
N GLU A 147 14.10 -4.88 10.89
CA GLU A 147 13.90 -4.21 12.19
C GLU A 147 13.48 -2.74 12.02
N GLN A 148 13.27 -2.28 10.79
CA GLN A 148 12.99 -0.87 10.52
C GLN A 148 11.50 -0.54 10.60
N PRO A 149 11.14 0.68 11.05
CA PRO A 149 9.76 1.16 11.11
C PRO A 149 8.96 0.97 9.83
N PHE A 150 9.55 1.28 8.66
CA PHE A 150 8.82 1.15 7.39
C PHE A 150 8.43 -0.31 7.06
N PHE A 151 9.08 -1.30 7.69
CA PHE A 151 8.78 -2.72 7.50
C PHE A 151 7.78 -3.27 8.54
N THR A 152 7.72 -2.67 9.73
CA THR A 152 6.81 -3.09 10.80
C THR A 152 5.41 -2.50 10.60
N THR A 153 4.59 -3.15 9.77
CA THR A 153 3.25 -2.64 9.39
C THR A 153 2.10 -3.05 10.32
N GLU A 154 2.40 -3.58 11.51
CA GLU A 154 1.43 -4.22 12.40
C GLU A 154 0.33 -3.26 12.86
N LEU A 155 0.69 -2.01 13.18
CA LEU A 155 -0.26 -0.99 13.59
C LEU A 155 -1.20 -0.60 12.44
N ILE A 156 -0.65 -0.37 11.24
CA ILE A 156 -1.45 -0.09 10.04
C ILE A 156 -2.39 -1.25 9.73
N SER A 157 -1.92 -2.49 9.80
CA SER A 157 -2.76 -3.67 9.57
C SER A 157 -3.90 -3.79 10.60
N LYS A 158 -3.70 -3.31 11.83
CA LYS A 158 -4.76 -3.23 12.83
C LYS A 158 -5.79 -2.15 12.47
N LEU A 159 -5.35 -0.95 12.11
CA LEU A 159 -6.24 0.15 11.70
C LEU A 159 -7.07 -0.20 10.46
N VAL A 160 -6.48 -0.90 9.48
CA VAL A 160 -7.19 -1.42 8.30
C VAL A 160 -8.36 -2.29 8.72
N LYS A 161 -8.14 -3.27 9.62
CA LYS A 161 -9.20 -4.17 10.12
C LYS A 161 -10.29 -3.45 10.91
N GLU A 162 -9.90 -2.45 11.69
CA GLU A 162 -10.87 -1.59 12.40
C GLU A 162 -11.76 -0.84 11.40
N CYS A 163 -11.18 -0.29 10.33
CA CYS A 163 -11.96 0.33 9.25
C CYS A 163 -12.83 -0.65 8.48
N GLU A 164 -12.36 -1.87 8.18
CA GLU A 164 -13.18 -2.92 7.56
C GLU A 164 -14.42 -3.24 8.41
N THR A 165 -14.23 -3.37 9.73
CA THR A 165 -15.34 -3.61 10.67
C THR A 165 -16.34 -2.45 10.66
N LEU A 166 -15.86 -1.21 10.65
CA LEU A 166 -16.72 -0.03 10.55
C LEU A 166 -17.49 0.04 9.22
N ILE A 167 -16.87 -0.38 8.11
CA ILE A 167 -17.55 -0.49 6.82
C ILE A 167 -18.68 -1.54 6.93
N ASP A 168 -18.40 -2.72 7.46
CA ASP A 168 -19.41 -3.78 7.57
C ASP A 168 -20.61 -3.36 8.45
N GLU A 169 -20.36 -2.60 9.52
CA GLU A 169 -21.40 -2.08 10.42
C GLU A 169 -22.26 -0.97 9.76
N LEU A 170 -21.63 -0.03 9.06
CA LEU A 170 -22.32 1.13 8.46
C LEU A 170 -22.96 0.82 7.10
N PHE A 171 -22.51 -0.24 6.44
CA PHE A 171 -23.01 -0.69 5.14
C PHE A 171 -23.63 -2.09 5.24
N PRO A 172 -24.88 -2.22 5.74
CA PRO A 172 -25.59 -3.49 5.67
C PRO A 172 -25.69 -3.95 4.21
N ALA A 173 -25.43 -5.24 3.97
CA ALA A 173 -25.17 -5.86 2.66
C ALA A 173 -26.17 -5.51 1.53
N MET A 174 -27.38 -5.08 1.86
CA MET A 174 -28.42 -4.71 0.89
C MET A 174 -28.16 -3.35 0.20
N VAL A 175 -27.57 -2.38 0.90
CA VAL A 175 -27.27 -1.03 0.35
C VAL A 175 -25.99 -1.02 -0.47
N VAL A 176 -25.03 -1.88 -0.09
CA VAL A 176 -23.77 -2.10 -0.81
C VAL A 176 -24.04 -2.53 -2.24
N ALA A 177 -24.92 -3.52 -2.45
CA ALA A 177 -25.25 -4.02 -3.78
C ALA A 177 -25.92 -2.95 -4.67
N GLU A 178 -26.77 -2.11 -4.09
CA GLU A 178 -27.58 -1.12 -4.81
C GLU A 178 -26.80 0.15 -5.17
N GLU A 179 -25.96 0.65 -4.25
CA GLU A 179 -25.01 1.73 -4.54
C GLU A 179 -23.88 1.26 -5.45
N MET A 180 -23.44 0.00 -5.34
CA MET A 180 -22.46 -0.57 -6.27
C MET A 180 -23.01 -0.72 -7.68
N ALA A 181 -24.28 -1.12 -7.85
CA ALA A 181 -24.93 -1.17 -9.15
C ALA A 181 -25.06 0.22 -9.80
N LYS A 182 -25.31 1.28 -9.01
CA LYS A 182 -25.32 2.67 -9.50
C LYS A 182 -23.92 3.25 -9.74
N ALA A 183 -22.93 2.84 -8.94
CA ALA A 183 -21.54 3.32 -9.03
C ALA A 183 -20.73 2.68 -10.18
N VAL A 184 -21.19 1.57 -10.76
CA VAL A 184 -20.60 0.96 -11.96
C VAL A 184 -20.82 1.82 -13.22
N GLY A 185 -21.74 2.79 -13.19
CA GLY A 185 -22.09 3.64 -14.32
C GLY A 185 -21.48 5.05 -14.35
N THR A 186 -20.66 5.46 -13.36
CA THR A 186 -20.14 6.84 -13.29
C THR A 186 -18.62 6.90 -13.25
N GLU A 187 -18.05 7.71 -14.13
CA GLU A 187 -16.62 7.98 -14.35
C GLU A 187 -15.87 8.56 -13.12
N ALA A 188 -16.52 8.67 -11.95
CA ALA A 188 -16.07 9.48 -10.82
C ALA A 188 -15.27 8.74 -9.71
N ARG A 189 -14.96 7.44 -9.85
CA ARG A 189 -14.10 6.68 -8.90
C ARG A 189 -12.62 6.62 -9.31
N GLU A 190 -12.12 7.67 -9.95
CA GLU A 190 -10.88 7.64 -10.76
C GLU A 190 -9.53 7.66 -10.00
N GLY A 191 -9.53 7.80 -8.66
CA GLY A 191 -8.31 8.02 -7.87
C GLY A 191 -7.84 6.81 -7.04
N ILE A 192 -8.29 6.73 -5.79
CA ILE A 192 -7.73 5.83 -4.77
C ILE A 192 -7.97 4.34 -5.11
N PHE A 193 -9.18 3.97 -5.53
CA PHE A 193 -9.49 2.58 -5.90
C PHE A 193 -8.61 2.09 -7.05
N ARG A 194 -8.44 2.92 -8.09
CA ARG A 194 -7.55 2.62 -9.22
C ARG A 194 -6.11 2.42 -8.72
N ASN A 195 -5.62 3.28 -7.83
CA ASN A 195 -4.27 3.19 -7.27
C ASN A 195 -4.07 1.87 -6.50
N ILE A 196 -5.07 1.43 -5.72
CA ILE A 196 -5.03 0.15 -4.98
C ILE A 196 -5.00 -1.04 -5.94
N VAL A 197 -5.89 -1.06 -6.93
CA VAL A 197 -5.94 -2.15 -7.91
C VAL A 197 -4.60 -2.26 -8.64
N VAL A 198 -4.06 -1.13 -9.09
CA VAL A 198 -2.72 -1.05 -9.69
C VAL A 198 -1.65 -1.58 -8.74
N ALA A 199 -1.65 -1.12 -7.48
CA ALA A 199 -0.69 -1.52 -6.47
C ALA A 199 -0.63 -3.04 -6.30
N LEU A 200 -1.80 -3.66 -6.15
CA LEU A 200 -1.93 -5.09 -5.93
C LEU A 200 -1.59 -5.92 -7.16
N LEU A 201 -2.01 -5.48 -8.36
CA LEU A 201 -1.62 -6.11 -9.62
C LEU A 201 -0.10 -6.05 -9.81
N THR A 202 0.50 -4.89 -9.53
CA THR A 202 1.96 -4.70 -9.58
C THR A 202 2.66 -5.67 -8.63
N MET A 203 2.20 -5.79 -7.39
CA MET A 203 2.75 -6.71 -6.41
C MET A 203 2.65 -8.18 -6.83
N LYS A 204 1.48 -8.60 -7.33
CA LYS A 204 1.25 -9.95 -7.88
C LYS A 204 2.24 -10.24 -9.02
N GLU A 205 2.45 -9.27 -9.91
CA GLU A 205 3.40 -9.40 -11.01
C GLU A 205 4.87 -9.42 -10.57
N ILE A 206 5.25 -8.59 -9.61
CA ILE A 206 6.61 -8.55 -9.06
C ILE A 206 6.96 -9.89 -8.39
N ARG A 207 5.99 -10.51 -7.70
CA ARG A 207 6.12 -11.83 -7.07
C ARG A 207 6.22 -12.97 -8.09
N LYS A 208 5.37 -12.97 -9.14
CA LYS A 208 5.42 -13.98 -10.23
C LYS A 208 6.77 -14.11 -10.93
N GLY A 209 7.60 -13.06 -10.92
CA GLY A 209 8.91 -13.05 -11.57
C GLY A 209 10.08 -13.54 -10.70
N SER A 210 9.85 -13.97 -9.46
CA SER A 210 10.88 -14.50 -8.55
C SER A 210 10.82 -16.04 -8.55
N SER A 211 11.88 -16.69 -9.01
CA SER A 211 11.97 -18.16 -9.15
C SER A 211 12.22 -18.93 -7.86
N THR A 212 12.24 -18.27 -6.69
CA THR A 212 12.56 -18.90 -5.40
C THR A 212 11.76 -18.22 -4.28
N HIS A 213 10.86 -18.98 -3.64
CA HIS A 213 10.32 -18.64 -2.31
C HIS A 213 11.43 -18.94 -1.28
N SER A 214 11.83 -17.93 -0.52
CA SER A 214 12.82 -18.00 0.57
C SER A 214 12.19 -17.46 1.86
N HIS A 215 12.73 -17.77 3.04
CA HIS A 215 12.29 -17.23 4.33
C HIS A 215 12.34 -15.69 4.41
N PHE A 216 13.10 -15.04 3.50
CA PHE A 216 13.14 -13.57 3.34
C PHE A 216 12.13 -13.03 2.32
N SER A 217 11.26 -13.89 1.78
CA SER A 217 10.18 -13.46 0.91
C SER A 217 9.09 -12.83 1.76
N LEU A 218 8.45 -11.79 1.23
CA LEU A 218 7.34 -11.14 1.90
C LEU A 218 6.30 -12.19 2.34
N PRO A 219 5.71 -12.04 3.55
CA PRO A 219 4.52 -12.77 3.91
C PRO A 219 3.47 -12.62 2.79
N ILE A 220 2.75 -13.69 2.50
CA ILE A 220 1.56 -13.61 1.67
C ILE A 220 0.63 -12.67 2.44
N LEU A 221 0.25 -11.55 1.83
CA LEU A 221 -0.86 -10.73 2.33
C LEU A 221 -2.00 -11.71 2.61
N ASP A 222 -2.39 -11.84 3.88
CA ASP A 222 -3.40 -12.83 4.29
C ASP A 222 -4.62 -12.61 3.39
N LEU A 223 -5.05 -13.69 2.74
CA LEU A 223 -5.90 -13.69 1.56
C LEU A 223 -7.33 -13.17 1.81
N ARG A 224 -7.62 -12.66 3.00
CA ARG A 224 -8.86 -11.95 3.33
C ARG A 224 -8.92 -10.55 2.69
N ASP A 225 -7.79 -9.86 2.55
CA ASP A 225 -7.70 -8.61 1.77
C ASP A 225 -8.06 -8.84 0.29
N ALA A 226 -7.83 -10.07 -0.21
CA ALA A 226 -8.19 -10.50 -1.56
C ALA A 226 -9.65 -10.96 -1.68
N GLU A 227 -10.36 -11.23 -0.58
CA GLU A 227 -11.80 -11.53 -0.59
C GLU A 227 -12.65 -10.28 -0.75
N LEU A 228 -12.26 -9.15 -0.13
CA LEU A 228 -12.83 -7.84 -0.47
C LEU A 228 -12.67 -7.58 -1.99
N ILE A 229 -11.48 -7.80 -2.54
CA ILE A 229 -11.22 -7.64 -3.98
C ILE A 229 -11.92 -8.68 -4.85
N ARG A 230 -12.07 -9.92 -4.41
CA ARG A 230 -12.83 -10.96 -5.12
C ARG A 230 -14.33 -10.68 -5.10
N SER A 231 -14.86 -10.13 -4.01
CA SER A 231 -16.25 -9.66 -3.96
C SER A 231 -16.49 -8.52 -4.98
N PHE A 232 -15.47 -7.70 -5.25
CA PHE A 232 -15.48 -6.69 -6.32
C PHE A 232 -15.19 -7.23 -7.73
N GLN A 233 -14.70 -8.46 -7.87
CA GLN A 233 -14.46 -9.14 -9.17
C GLN A 233 -15.53 -10.18 -9.54
N LEU A 234 -16.34 -10.65 -8.59
CA LEU A 234 -17.30 -11.74 -8.85
C LEU A 234 -18.61 -11.29 -9.51
N ASN A 235 -18.91 -9.99 -9.57
CA ASN A 235 -20.12 -9.49 -10.24
C ASN A 235 -19.93 -9.09 -11.71
N SER A 236 -18.77 -9.34 -12.32
CA SER A 236 -18.56 -9.10 -13.76
C SER A 236 -18.99 -10.25 -14.66
N THR A 237 -19.64 -11.30 -14.13
CA THR A 237 -20.17 -12.39 -14.95
C THR A 237 -21.67 -12.22 -15.13
N ILE A 238 -22.06 -11.23 -15.94
CA ILE A 238 -23.35 -11.31 -16.62
C ILE A 238 -23.22 -12.48 -17.59
N HIS A 239 -23.91 -13.57 -17.26
CA HIS A 239 -24.25 -14.61 -18.23
C HIS A 239 -25.03 -13.94 -19.37
N ILE A 240 -24.39 -13.82 -20.53
CA ILE A 240 -25.12 -13.63 -21.78
C ILE A 240 -25.42 -15.04 -22.29
N ILE A 241 -26.71 -15.28 -22.50
CA ILE A 241 -27.31 -16.45 -23.14
C ILE A 241 -26.66 -16.69 -24.51
#